data_AF-A0A6P0YHB6-F1
#
_entry.id   AF-A0A6P0YHB6-F1
#
_cell.length_a   1.000
_cell.length_b   1.000
_cell.length_c   1.000
_cell.angle_alpha   90.00
_cell.angle_beta   90.00
_cell.angle_gamma   90.00
#
_symmetry.space_group_name_H-M   'P 1'
#
loop_
_entity.id
_entity.type
_entity.pdbx_description
1 polymer ?
#
loop_
_entity_poly.entity_id
_entity_poly.type
_entity_poly.pdbx_seq_one_letter_code
_entity_poly.pdbx_strand_id
1 'polypeptide(L)'
;MTVSNIAEKLKKTYADRSYKQTEMITHKGTPIAFAMDDRRRLFYAVLDLNDTEGNKGEFDVAYWPENPSELQFPNEIEQVGFSITGATRMPVVKLDTRQEVADPTTLFPEEVDPFLSSTARLTADAPFKVFSDNQHIFVFRQAIANNHDDAVYKLSSGGASGDLTRSDLQQSDGNNVPVVDSTLLCDRFILSGKRLQPNLEVRYQRSRHKTNPASQTDSLGSKDMEGNPFFEPTQELTFIRNLSNGGFTVLQLPTQVQGIKRWQIFSHNSATERIDAFNVEVAEDGLFNPQGTQLYTSPDPLYRDAVLEREPGTCPFSGLALIPVSQSTNHAETALSFDGSSHVDVPLPQPWQPTAFTL
;
A
#
# COMPACT_ATOMS: atom_id res chain seq x y z
N MET A 1 -50.10 0.98 -24.85
CA MET A 1 -49.25 1.38 -23.73
C MET A 1 -48.39 0.20 -23.37
N THR A 2 -47.15 0.19 -23.87
CA THR A 2 -46.14 -0.80 -23.49
C THR A 2 -45.88 -0.65 -22.00
N VAL A 3 -46.03 -1.73 -21.24
CA VAL A 3 -45.59 -1.79 -19.85
C VAL A 3 -44.08 -1.55 -19.90
N SER A 4 -43.66 -0.31 -19.65
CA SER A 4 -42.28 0.01 -19.31
C SER A 4 -41.97 -0.89 -18.11
N ASN A 5 -41.19 -1.93 -18.35
CA ASN A 5 -40.90 -2.97 -17.38
C ASN A 5 -40.24 -2.28 -16.18
N ILE A 6 -40.88 -2.36 -15.00
CA ILE A 6 -40.35 -1.75 -13.76
C ILE A 6 -38.90 -2.20 -13.52
N ALA A 7 -38.55 -3.42 -13.92
CA ALA A 7 -37.17 -3.92 -13.83
C ALA A 7 -36.15 -3.04 -14.56
N GLU A 8 -36.50 -2.46 -15.72
CA GLU A 8 -35.62 -1.54 -16.45
C GLU A 8 -35.43 -0.21 -15.72
N LYS A 9 -36.43 0.24 -14.95
CA LYS A 9 -36.33 1.44 -14.11
C LYS A 9 -35.49 1.22 -12.84
N LEU A 10 -35.29 -0.04 -12.45
CA LEU A 10 -34.49 -0.45 -11.28
C LEU A 10 -33.04 -0.79 -11.64
N LYS A 11 -32.65 -0.65 -12.93
CA LYS A 11 -31.34 -1.05 -13.42
C LYS A 11 -30.56 0.15 -13.94
N LYS A 12 -29.32 0.32 -13.48
CA LYS A 12 -28.30 1.10 -14.19
C LYS A 12 -27.32 0.14 -14.85
N THR A 13 -26.98 0.43 -16.11
CA THR A 13 -26.00 -0.35 -16.86
C THR A 13 -24.85 0.55 -17.25
N TYR A 14 -23.64 0.15 -16.87
CA TYR A 14 -22.39 0.73 -17.37
C TYR A 14 -21.85 -0.20 -18.46
N ALA A 15 -21.79 0.29 -19.69
CA ALA A 15 -21.39 -0.48 -20.87
C ALA A 15 -20.31 0.24 -21.69
N ASP A 16 -19.69 1.27 -21.13
CA ASP A 16 -18.57 2.01 -21.71
C ASP A 16 -17.28 1.18 -21.76
N ARG A 17 -17.19 0.13 -20.93
CA ARG A 17 -16.02 -0.74 -20.78
C ARG A 17 -16.40 -2.19 -20.49
N SER A 18 -15.43 -3.09 -20.70
CA SER A 18 -15.52 -4.49 -20.27
C SER A 18 -15.08 -4.63 -18.81
N TYR A 19 -15.99 -4.40 -17.88
CA TYR A 19 -15.75 -4.61 -16.45
C TYR A 19 -15.68 -6.10 -16.09
N LYS A 20 -14.65 -6.50 -15.34
CA LYS A 20 -14.37 -7.90 -14.94
C LYS A 20 -14.65 -8.18 -13.47
N GLN A 21 -14.19 -7.28 -12.60
CA GLN A 21 -14.20 -7.45 -11.14
C GLN A 21 -15.00 -6.29 -10.53
N THR A 22 -15.75 -6.55 -9.47
CA THR A 22 -16.53 -5.51 -8.77
C THR A 22 -16.41 -5.64 -7.27
N GLU A 23 -16.36 -4.50 -6.60
CA GLU A 23 -16.42 -4.40 -5.14
C GLU A 23 -17.35 -3.26 -4.75
N MET A 24 -17.92 -3.31 -3.54
CA MET A 24 -18.84 -2.28 -3.07
C MET A 24 -18.67 -2.07 -1.57
N ILE A 25 -18.70 -0.81 -1.16
CA ILE A 25 -18.63 -0.43 0.24
C ILE A 25 -19.66 0.66 0.55
N THR A 26 -19.86 0.89 1.85
CA THR A 26 -20.47 2.10 2.36
C THR A 26 -19.40 2.89 3.11
N HIS A 27 -19.26 4.19 2.80
CA HIS A 27 -18.35 5.11 3.50
C HIS A 27 -19.17 6.24 4.11
N LYS A 28 -19.21 6.33 5.45
CA LYS A 28 -20.02 7.34 6.16
C LYS A 28 -21.50 7.37 5.72
N GLY A 29 -22.06 6.20 5.40
CA GLY A 29 -23.44 6.07 4.91
C GLY A 29 -23.61 6.26 3.40
N THR A 30 -22.58 6.68 2.66
CA THR A 30 -22.62 6.83 1.20
C THR A 30 -22.19 5.53 0.51
N PRO A 31 -23.05 4.91 -0.32
CA PRO A 31 -22.69 3.75 -1.13
C PRO A 31 -21.71 4.11 -2.27
N ILE A 32 -20.68 3.29 -2.43
CA ILE A 32 -19.68 3.45 -3.49
C ILE A 32 -19.44 2.09 -4.14
N ALA A 33 -19.63 2.03 -5.45
CA ALA A 33 -19.34 0.87 -6.26
C ALA A 33 -17.98 1.04 -6.95
N PHE A 34 -17.20 -0.03 -7.03
CA PHE A 34 -15.92 -0.10 -7.70
C PHE A 34 -15.94 -1.20 -8.75
N ALA A 35 -15.20 -1.00 -9.83
CA ALA A 35 -15.00 -2.04 -10.83
C ALA A 35 -13.60 -1.94 -11.46
N MET A 36 -13.02 -3.10 -11.80
CA MET A 36 -11.81 -3.17 -12.62
C MET A 36 -12.22 -3.55 -14.05
N ASP A 37 -11.65 -2.86 -15.05
CA ASP A 37 -11.82 -3.23 -16.46
C ASP A 37 -10.83 -4.31 -16.93
N ASP A 38 -10.96 -4.72 -18.18
CA ASP A 38 -10.08 -5.70 -18.82
C ASP A 38 -8.65 -5.21 -19.06
N ARG A 39 -8.37 -3.93 -18.81
CA ARG A 39 -7.06 -3.27 -18.89
C ARG A 39 -6.46 -2.99 -17.51
N ARG A 40 -7.01 -3.59 -16.44
CA ARG A 40 -6.54 -3.46 -15.04
C ARG A 40 -6.72 -2.05 -14.47
N ARG A 41 -7.55 -1.20 -15.10
CA ARG A 41 -7.89 0.13 -14.58
C ARG A 41 -9.07 0.02 -13.63
N LEU A 42 -8.97 0.69 -12.49
CA LEU A 42 -10.05 0.73 -11.50
C LEU A 42 -10.91 1.98 -11.71
N PHE A 43 -12.22 1.78 -11.59
CA PHE A 43 -13.25 2.79 -11.68
C PHE A 43 -14.12 2.76 -10.45
N TYR A 44 -14.76 3.88 -10.15
CA TYR A 44 -15.71 3.99 -9.07
C TYR A 44 -16.90 4.85 -9.46
N ALA A 45 -18.04 4.57 -8.82
CA ALA A 45 -19.24 5.37 -8.88
C ALA A 45 -19.71 5.64 -7.46
N VAL A 46 -20.07 6.88 -7.16
CA VAL A 46 -20.59 7.31 -5.85
C VAL A 46 -22.08 7.57 -6.02
N LEU A 47 -22.91 6.92 -5.20
CA LEU A 47 -24.33 7.23 -5.15
C LEU A 47 -24.51 8.57 -4.44
N ASP A 48 -25.04 9.58 -5.13
CA ASP A 48 -25.32 10.88 -4.52
C ASP A 48 -26.82 11.18 -4.48
N LEU A 49 -27.45 10.84 -3.37
CA LEU A 49 -28.88 11.11 -3.12
C LEU A 49 -29.18 12.60 -2.88
N ASN A 50 -28.16 13.43 -2.64
CA ASN A 50 -28.34 14.87 -2.44
C ASN A 50 -28.28 15.64 -3.77
N ASP A 51 -28.12 14.94 -4.89
CA ASP A 51 -28.09 15.55 -6.19
C ASP A 51 -29.48 16.11 -6.55
N THR A 52 -29.57 17.44 -6.54
CA THR A 52 -30.80 18.19 -6.83
C THR A 52 -30.91 18.61 -8.29
N GLU A 53 -29.94 18.23 -9.14
CA GLU A 53 -29.98 18.57 -10.56
C GLU A 53 -30.99 17.71 -11.32
N GLY A 54 -32.03 18.37 -11.82
CA GLY A 54 -33.07 17.78 -12.66
C GLY A 54 -34.14 17.01 -11.89
N ASN A 55 -35.23 16.68 -12.59
CA ASN A 55 -36.31 15.85 -12.07
C ASN A 55 -35.84 14.39 -12.01
N LYS A 56 -34.93 14.08 -11.08
CA LYS A 56 -34.43 12.72 -10.86
C LYS A 56 -35.62 11.85 -10.45
N GLY A 57 -35.78 10.73 -11.16
CA GLY A 57 -36.93 9.85 -10.99
C GLY A 57 -37.03 9.27 -9.57
N GLU A 58 -38.11 8.56 -9.31
CA GLU A 58 -38.49 8.06 -7.98
C GLU A 58 -37.52 7.00 -7.38
N PHE A 59 -36.55 6.49 -8.16
CA PHE A 59 -35.65 5.41 -7.74
C PHE A 59 -34.19 5.87 -7.66
N ASP A 60 -33.46 5.35 -6.66
CA ASP A 60 -32.03 5.60 -6.40
C ASP A 60 -31.12 5.38 -7.61
N VAL A 61 -31.55 4.56 -8.57
CA VAL A 61 -30.89 4.32 -9.87
C VAL A 61 -30.53 5.62 -10.59
N ALA A 62 -31.38 6.65 -10.48
CA ALA A 62 -31.17 7.95 -11.12
C ALA A 62 -30.06 8.79 -10.45
N TYR A 63 -29.63 8.41 -9.25
CA TYR A 63 -28.66 9.16 -8.44
C TYR A 63 -27.23 8.63 -8.56
N TRP A 64 -27.04 7.48 -9.22
CA TRP A 64 -25.73 7.04 -9.67
C TRP A 64 -25.24 7.92 -10.83
N PRO A 65 -23.93 8.18 -10.98
CA PRO A 65 -23.39 8.99 -12.07
C PRO A 65 -23.60 8.30 -13.42
N GLU A 66 -23.74 9.08 -14.50
CA GLU A 66 -23.83 8.54 -15.87
C GLU A 66 -22.61 7.70 -16.24
N ASN A 67 -21.40 8.19 -15.91
CA ASN A 67 -20.14 7.51 -16.18
C ASN A 67 -19.35 7.33 -14.87
N PRO A 68 -18.78 6.14 -14.62
CA PRO A 68 -17.85 5.93 -13.51
C PRO A 68 -16.58 6.77 -13.70
N SER A 69 -15.97 7.18 -12.59
CA SER A 69 -14.71 7.92 -12.58
C SER A 69 -13.53 6.96 -12.45
N GLU A 70 -12.44 7.22 -13.17
CA GLU A 70 -11.20 6.43 -13.03
C GLU A 70 -10.50 6.77 -11.71
N LEU A 71 -10.12 5.74 -10.96
CA LEU A 71 -9.39 5.88 -9.72
C LEU A 71 -7.92 6.20 -10.03
N GLN A 72 -7.45 7.35 -9.55
CA GLN A 72 -6.08 7.82 -9.78
C GLN A 72 -5.16 7.31 -8.67
N PHE A 73 -4.06 6.67 -9.03
CA PHE A 73 -3.11 6.13 -8.07
C PHE A 73 -1.87 7.02 -7.93
N PRO A 74 -1.17 6.97 -6.79
CA PRO A 74 0.10 7.69 -6.59
C PRO A 74 1.16 7.25 -7.60
N ASN A 75 2.19 8.06 -7.79
CA ASN A 75 3.36 7.73 -8.63
C ASN A 75 4.55 7.23 -7.81
N GLU A 76 4.34 6.94 -6.53
CA GLU A 76 5.36 6.48 -5.61
C GLU A 76 4.83 5.26 -4.84
N ILE A 77 5.72 4.33 -4.51
CA ILE A 77 5.44 3.12 -3.74
C ILE A 77 6.46 2.97 -2.61
N GLU A 78 6.03 2.53 -1.44
CA GLU A 78 6.87 2.31 -0.27
C GLU A 78 6.65 0.91 0.29
N GLN A 79 7.73 0.27 0.75
CA GLN A 79 7.65 -1.04 1.40
C GLN A 79 7.31 -0.86 2.89
N VAL A 80 6.19 -1.45 3.30
CA VAL A 80 5.73 -1.40 4.69
C VAL A 80 6.78 -2.02 5.61
N GLY A 81 7.18 -1.27 6.64
CA GLY A 81 8.21 -1.67 7.60
C GLY A 81 9.65 -1.30 7.22
N PHE A 82 9.87 -0.68 6.05
CA PHE A 82 11.21 -0.28 5.55
C PHE A 82 11.31 1.22 5.28
N SER A 83 10.70 2.06 6.13
CA SER A 83 10.56 3.51 5.90
C SER A 83 11.86 4.29 5.78
N ILE A 84 12.99 3.70 6.18
CA ILE A 84 14.34 4.29 6.04
C ILE A 84 14.77 4.36 4.56
N THR A 85 14.28 3.44 3.72
CA THR A 85 14.66 3.38 2.30
C THR A 85 13.98 4.44 1.44
N GLY A 86 12.91 5.06 1.94
CA GLY A 86 12.11 6.04 1.21
C GLY A 86 11.24 5.43 0.11
N ALA A 87 10.38 6.26 -0.47
CA ALA A 87 9.47 5.84 -1.53
C ALA A 87 10.20 5.71 -2.88
N THR A 88 9.87 4.67 -3.64
CA THR A 88 10.33 4.45 -5.00
C THR A 88 9.38 5.13 -5.98
N ARG A 89 9.87 6.09 -6.77
CA ARG A 89 9.09 6.78 -7.79
C ARG A 89 8.98 5.95 -9.08
N MET A 90 7.80 5.94 -9.68
CA MET A 90 7.53 5.34 -10.99
C MET A 90 8.16 6.17 -12.12
N PRO A 91 8.54 5.54 -13.24
CA PRO A 91 8.98 6.26 -14.41
C PRO A 91 7.83 7.10 -14.98
N VAL A 92 8.15 8.23 -15.60
CA VAL A 92 7.17 9.05 -16.31
C VAL A 92 7.11 8.58 -17.76
N VAL A 93 5.92 8.20 -18.22
CA VAL A 93 5.68 7.63 -19.54
C VAL A 93 4.82 8.58 -20.36
N LYS A 94 5.20 8.80 -21.62
CA LYS A 94 4.42 9.61 -22.54
C LYS A 94 3.10 8.91 -22.91
N LEU A 95 2.01 9.67 -22.88
CA LEU A 95 0.65 9.22 -23.21
C LEU A 95 0.62 8.49 -24.57
N ASP A 96 -0.15 7.40 -24.61
CA ASP A 96 -0.32 6.51 -25.77
C ASP A 96 0.98 5.85 -26.28
N THR A 97 2.02 5.82 -25.43
CA THR A 97 3.29 5.14 -25.71
C THR A 97 3.74 4.32 -24.50
N ARG A 98 4.84 3.57 -24.65
CA ARG A 98 5.59 2.99 -23.53
C ARG A 98 6.95 3.67 -23.32
N GLN A 99 7.13 4.86 -23.91
CA GLN A 99 8.39 5.57 -23.85
C GLN A 99 8.51 6.29 -22.51
N GLU A 100 9.50 5.88 -21.72
CA GLU A 100 9.90 6.61 -20.52
C GLU A 100 10.63 7.90 -20.91
N VAL A 101 10.35 8.96 -20.16
CA VAL A 101 10.97 10.26 -20.36
C VAL A 101 12.03 10.48 -19.29
N ALA A 102 13.26 10.78 -19.73
CA ALA A 102 14.38 11.01 -18.83
C ALA A 102 14.20 12.27 -17.96
N ASP A 103 13.59 13.32 -18.52
CA ASP A 103 13.25 14.54 -17.81
C ASP A 103 11.73 14.78 -17.85
N PRO A 104 11.01 14.51 -16.74
CA PRO A 104 9.57 14.72 -16.63
C PRO A 104 9.10 16.15 -16.91
N THR A 105 9.96 17.16 -16.77
CA THR A 105 9.60 18.57 -16.97
C THR A 105 9.40 18.92 -18.45
N THR A 106 9.79 18.01 -19.35
CA THR A 106 9.61 18.17 -20.81
C THR A 106 8.21 17.84 -21.30
N LEU A 107 7.37 17.23 -20.46
CA LEU A 107 5.97 16.92 -20.77
C LEU A 107 5.02 17.85 -20.02
N PHE A 108 3.97 18.27 -20.70
CA PHE A 108 2.81 18.83 -20.02
C PHE A 108 2.04 17.71 -19.30
N PRO A 109 1.31 18.01 -18.21
CA PRO A 109 0.56 17.00 -17.45
C PRO A 109 -0.40 16.16 -18.31
N GLU A 110 -1.02 16.75 -19.33
CA GLU A 110 -1.90 16.07 -20.29
C GLU A 110 -1.18 15.12 -21.26
N GLU A 111 0.15 15.21 -21.37
CA GLU A 111 0.98 14.32 -22.20
C GLU A 111 1.53 13.13 -21.41
N VAL A 112 1.24 13.03 -20.11
CA VAL A 112 1.67 11.95 -19.23
C VAL A 112 0.63 10.83 -19.22
N ASP A 113 1.05 9.58 -19.43
CA ASP A 113 0.18 8.42 -19.27
C ASP A 113 -0.12 8.21 -17.77
N PRO A 114 -1.37 8.37 -17.30
CA PRO A 114 -1.70 8.27 -15.88
C PRO A 114 -1.61 6.83 -15.34
N PHE A 115 -1.68 5.82 -16.21
CA PHE A 115 -1.62 4.42 -15.80
C PHE A 115 -0.17 3.94 -15.71
N LEU A 116 0.61 4.13 -16.77
CA LEU A 116 2.01 3.69 -16.85
C LEU A 116 2.97 4.55 -16.02
N SER A 117 2.57 5.78 -15.66
CA SER A 117 3.36 6.67 -14.81
C SER A 117 2.98 6.62 -13.33
N SER A 118 2.05 5.74 -12.94
CA SER A 118 1.60 5.57 -11.56
C SER A 118 1.70 4.12 -11.12
N THR A 119 1.45 3.86 -9.84
CA THR A 119 1.38 2.50 -9.29
C THR A 119 0.13 1.74 -9.76
N ALA A 120 -0.75 2.37 -10.54
CA ALA A 120 -1.86 1.69 -11.22
C ALA A 120 -1.35 0.56 -12.12
N ARG A 121 -0.22 0.77 -12.82
CA ARG A 121 0.42 -0.24 -13.68
C ARG A 121 0.80 -1.52 -12.95
N LEU A 122 0.97 -1.45 -11.64
CA LEU A 122 1.40 -2.57 -10.81
C LEU A 122 0.23 -3.49 -10.41
N THR A 123 -1.01 -3.16 -10.75
CA THR A 123 -2.22 -3.94 -10.39
C THR A 123 -2.35 -5.21 -11.22
N ALA A 124 -2.44 -6.40 -10.66
CA ALA A 124 -2.74 -7.61 -11.45
C ALA A 124 -4.18 -7.63 -11.99
N ASP A 125 -4.41 -8.34 -13.10
CA ASP A 125 -5.77 -8.68 -13.60
C ASP A 125 -6.41 -9.75 -12.68
N ALA A 126 -6.87 -9.31 -11.51
CA ALA A 126 -7.30 -10.17 -10.42
C ALA A 126 -8.34 -9.47 -9.53
N PRO A 127 -9.13 -10.23 -8.74
CA PRO A 127 -9.96 -9.66 -7.69
C PRO A 127 -9.18 -8.73 -6.76
N PHE A 128 -9.81 -7.61 -6.42
CA PHE A 128 -9.31 -6.62 -5.47
C PHE A 128 -10.28 -6.52 -4.28
N LYS A 129 -9.91 -5.81 -3.22
CA LYS A 129 -10.78 -5.58 -2.07
C LYS A 129 -10.82 -4.10 -1.72
N VAL A 130 -11.99 -3.64 -1.28
CA VAL A 130 -12.17 -2.28 -0.80
C VAL A 130 -12.68 -2.33 0.64
N PHE A 131 -12.12 -1.48 1.48
CA PHE A 131 -12.50 -1.37 2.89
C PHE A 131 -12.66 0.09 3.27
N SER A 132 -13.55 0.38 4.21
CA SER A 132 -13.62 1.70 4.82
C SER A 132 -13.65 1.63 6.34
N ASP A 133 -12.85 2.48 6.98
CA ASP A 133 -12.87 2.74 8.42
C ASP A 133 -13.74 3.96 8.79
N ASN A 134 -14.51 4.49 7.83
CA ASN A 134 -15.26 5.76 7.89
C ASN A 134 -14.41 7.03 8.04
N GLN A 135 -13.08 6.96 7.98
CA GLN A 135 -12.22 8.13 7.82
C GLN A 135 -11.63 8.15 6.42
N HIS A 136 -11.17 6.99 5.97
CA HIS A 136 -10.56 6.72 4.69
C HIS A 136 -11.24 5.54 3.99
N ILE A 137 -10.88 5.38 2.72
CA ILE A 137 -11.23 4.24 1.89
C ILE A 137 -9.92 3.61 1.45
N PHE A 138 -9.78 2.31 1.70
CA PHE A 138 -8.60 1.52 1.38
C PHE A 138 -8.91 0.64 0.18
N VAL A 139 -8.02 0.63 -0.80
CA VAL A 139 -8.09 -0.25 -1.96
C VAL A 139 -6.90 -1.20 -1.91
N PHE A 140 -7.19 -2.47 -1.74
CA PHE A 140 -6.21 -3.54 -1.70
C PHE A 140 -6.17 -4.27 -3.03
N ARG A 141 -4.98 -4.40 -3.60
CA ARG A 141 -4.76 -4.93 -4.95
C ARG A 141 -3.66 -5.98 -4.91
N GLN A 142 -3.84 -7.08 -5.63
CA GLN A 142 -2.72 -7.97 -5.93
C GLN A 142 -1.76 -7.24 -6.89
N ALA A 143 -0.45 -7.29 -6.62
CA ALA A 143 0.57 -6.80 -7.52
C ALA A 143 0.81 -7.77 -8.70
N ILE A 144 1.24 -7.23 -9.84
CA ILE A 144 1.75 -8.03 -10.96
C ILE A 144 3.00 -8.84 -10.53
N ALA A 145 3.24 -9.94 -11.24
CA ALA A 145 4.49 -10.70 -11.11
C ALA A 145 5.68 -9.94 -11.71
N ASN A 146 6.89 -10.25 -11.26
CA ASN A 146 8.12 -9.60 -11.70
C ASN A 146 8.46 -9.75 -13.20
N ASN A 147 7.78 -10.66 -13.90
CA ASN A 147 7.96 -10.98 -15.32
C ASN A 147 6.84 -10.40 -16.21
N HIS A 148 5.94 -9.60 -15.64
CA HIS A 148 4.86 -8.96 -16.38
C HIS A 148 5.40 -7.81 -17.24
N ASP A 149 4.81 -7.58 -18.42
CA ASP A 149 5.18 -6.51 -19.35
C ASP A 149 5.15 -5.07 -18.79
N ASP A 150 4.53 -4.89 -17.63
CA ASP A 150 4.38 -3.59 -16.95
C ASP A 150 5.23 -3.52 -15.68
N ALA A 151 6.01 -4.56 -15.39
CA ALA A 151 6.97 -4.57 -14.30
C ALA A 151 7.99 -3.46 -14.50
N VAL A 152 8.44 -2.90 -13.38
CA VAL A 152 9.51 -1.93 -13.31
C VAL A 152 10.50 -2.39 -12.25
N TYR A 153 11.76 -2.03 -12.43
CA TYR A 153 12.88 -2.47 -11.61
C TYR A 153 13.52 -1.25 -10.94
N LYS A 154 13.98 -1.44 -9.71
CA LYS A 154 14.56 -0.36 -8.89
C LYS A 154 15.85 0.15 -9.55
N LEU A 155 16.06 1.45 -9.50
CA LEU A 155 17.30 2.09 -9.94
C LEU A 155 18.25 2.32 -8.77
N SER A 156 19.54 2.23 -9.01
CA SER A 156 20.60 2.51 -8.02
C SER A 156 20.60 3.98 -7.55
N SER A 157 20.09 4.88 -8.39
CA SER A 157 19.92 6.31 -8.11
C SER A 157 18.62 6.65 -7.35
N GLY A 158 17.79 5.65 -7.06
CA GLY A 158 16.42 5.82 -6.58
C GLY A 158 15.40 5.88 -7.72
N GLY A 159 14.15 5.53 -7.42
CA GLY A 159 13.10 5.38 -8.43
C GLY A 159 13.13 4.04 -9.16
N ALA A 160 12.40 3.95 -10.26
CA ALA A 160 12.23 2.72 -11.02
C ALA A 160 12.16 2.96 -12.54
N SER A 161 12.44 1.91 -13.31
CA SER A 161 12.32 1.91 -14.77
C SER A 161 11.91 0.53 -15.28
N GLY A 162 11.11 0.49 -16.33
CA GLY A 162 10.81 -0.70 -17.13
C GLY A 162 11.77 -0.90 -18.30
N ASP A 163 12.71 0.03 -18.53
CA ASP A 163 13.75 -0.12 -19.56
C ASP A 163 14.86 -1.04 -19.06
N LEU A 164 14.79 -2.30 -19.51
CA LEU A 164 15.76 -3.35 -19.19
C LEU A 164 17.16 -3.10 -19.78
N THR A 165 17.34 -2.13 -20.67
CA THR A 165 18.64 -1.81 -21.27
C THR A 165 19.48 -0.87 -20.40
N ARG A 166 18.87 -0.31 -19.34
CA ARG A 166 19.55 0.59 -18.41
C ARG A 166 20.66 -0.12 -17.63
N SER A 167 21.81 0.54 -17.51
CA SER A 167 22.96 0.02 -16.76
C SER A 167 22.91 0.31 -15.26
N ASP A 168 21.98 1.16 -14.80
CA ASP A 168 21.83 1.58 -13.41
C ASP A 168 20.70 0.84 -12.66
N LEU A 169 20.13 -0.21 -13.26
CA LEU A 169 19.20 -1.12 -12.59
C LEU A 169 19.89 -1.76 -11.37
N GLN A 170 19.22 -1.74 -10.23
CA GLN A 170 19.68 -2.43 -9.03
C GLN A 170 19.62 -3.93 -9.27
N GLN A 171 20.70 -4.64 -8.88
CA GLN A 171 20.76 -6.10 -8.97
C GLN A 171 20.89 -6.77 -7.61
N SER A 172 20.29 -7.94 -7.48
CA SER A 172 20.46 -8.88 -6.37
C SER A 172 20.63 -10.28 -6.96
N ASP A 173 21.69 -10.99 -6.58
CA ASP A 173 22.00 -12.34 -7.07
C ASP A 173 21.99 -12.45 -8.61
N GLY A 174 22.49 -11.42 -9.30
CA GLY A 174 22.56 -11.35 -10.76
C GLY A 174 21.23 -11.06 -11.45
N ASN A 175 20.14 -10.84 -10.70
CA ASN A 175 18.82 -10.49 -11.23
C ASN A 175 18.48 -9.04 -10.93
N ASN A 176 17.73 -8.39 -11.83
CA ASN A 176 17.21 -7.04 -11.57
C ASN A 176 16.21 -7.10 -10.42
N VAL A 177 16.29 -6.14 -9.50
CA VAL A 177 15.39 -6.07 -8.33
C VAL A 177 14.06 -5.46 -8.79
N PRO A 178 12.96 -6.23 -8.83
CA PRO A 178 11.67 -5.68 -9.22
C PRO A 178 11.15 -4.75 -8.12
N VAL A 179 10.30 -3.80 -8.50
CA VAL A 179 9.59 -2.97 -7.52
C VAL A 179 8.57 -3.79 -6.75
N VAL A 180 7.87 -4.72 -7.41
CA VAL A 180 6.87 -5.63 -6.82
C VAL A 180 6.99 -7.02 -7.43
N ASP A 181 6.55 -8.04 -6.70
CA ASP A 181 6.43 -9.40 -7.23
C ASP A 181 5.30 -10.19 -6.57
N SER A 182 4.11 -10.15 -7.15
CA SER A 182 2.95 -10.90 -6.67
C SER A 182 2.65 -10.66 -5.17
N THR A 183 2.89 -9.42 -4.71
CA THR A 183 2.68 -8.94 -3.33
C THR A 183 1.31 -8.28 -3.16
N LEU A 184 0.94 -7.93 -1.93
CA LEU A 184 -0.26 -7.14 -1.65
C LEU A 184 0.05 -5.64 -1.65
N LEU A 185 -0.71 -4.87 -2.43
CA LEU A 185 -0.67 -3.41 -2.46
C LEU A 185 -1.87 -2.82 -1.71
N CYS A 186 -1.68 -1.68 -1.06
CA CYS A 186 -2.74 -0.93 -0.40
C CYS A 186 -2.60 0.56 -0.71
N ASP A 187 -3.72 1.19 -1.09
CA ASP A 187 -3.81 2.63 -1.33
C ASP A 187 -4.93 3.22 -0.49
N ARG A 188 -4.72 4.45 -0.02
CA ARG A 188 -5.67 5.15 0.85
C ARG A 188 -6.21 6.42 0.19
N PHE A 189 -7.53 6.53 0.22
CA PHE A 189 -8.29 7.61 -0.40
C PHE A 189 -9.18 8.34 0.59
N ILE A 190 -9.40 9.62 0.33
CA ILE A 190 -10.42 10.45 0.95
C ILE A 190 -11.54 10.69 -0.07
N LEU A 191 -12.79 10.54 0.37
CA LEU A 191 -13.95 10.96 -0.41
C LEU A 191 -14.21 12.46 -0.20
N SER A 192 -14.01 13.26 -1.24
CA SER A 192 -14.30 14.70 -1.28
C SER A 192 -15.42 14.97 -2.28
N GLY A 193 -16.63 15.24 -1.78
CA GLY A 193 -17.85 15.28 -2.59
C GLY A 193 -18.11 13.91 -3.24
N LYS A 194 -18.07 13.87 -4.58
CA LYS A 194 -18.21 12.63 -5.38
C LYS A 194 -16.87 12.05 -5.86
N ARG A 195 -15.74 12.60 -5.41
CA ARG A 195 -14.41 12.25 -5.92
C ARG A 195 -13.57 11.56 -4.86
N LEU A 196 -12.99 10.43 -5.22
CA LEU A 196 -11.92 9.80 -4.45
C LEU A 196 -10.59 10.45 -4.81
N GLN A 197 -9.86 10.91 -3.80
CA GLN A 197 -8.58 11.58 -3.94
C GLN A 197 -7.52 10.85 -3.11
N PRO A 198 -6.30 10.65 -3.63
CA PRO A 198 -5.19 10.17 -2.83
C PRO A 198 -4.99 11.06 -1.61
N ASN A 199 -4.65 10.45 -0.48
CA ASN A 199 -4.37 11.20 0.73
C ASN A 199 -3.10 12.07 0.55
N LEU A 200 -3.13 13.30 1.08
CA LEU A 200 -1.92 14.13 1.14
C LEU A 200 -1.08 13.72 2.35
N GLU A 201 0.22 13.86 2.23
CA GLU A 201 1.13 13.66 3.35
C GLU A 201 2.13 14.80 3.51
N VAL A 202 2.77 14.84 4.67
CA VAL A 202 3.79 15.85 5.01
C VAL A 202 5.15 15.19 4.96
N ARG A 203 6.05 15.77 4.18
CA ARG A 203 7.44 15.33 4.03
C ARG A 203 8.41 16.49 4.07
N TYR A 204 9.68 16.20 4.22
CA TYR A 204 10.75 17.16 3.99
C TYR A 204 10.74 17.60 2.53
N GLN A 205 10.68 18.92 2.28
CA GLN A 205 10.38 19.45 0.95
C GLN A 205 11.50 19.20 -0.05
N ARG A 206 12.77 19.20 0.40
CA ARG A 206 13.94 19.00 -0.46
C ARG A 206 14.30 17.53 -0.60
N SER A 207 14.38 16.77 0.49
CA SER A 207 14.66 15.33 0.41
C SER A 207 13.49 14.51 -0.10
N ARG A 208 12.27 15.05 -0.03
CA ARG A 208 11.01 14.36 -0.31
C ARG A 208 10.78 13.13 0.58
N HIS A 209 11.48 13.04 1.71
CA HIS A 209 11.42 11.93 2.65
C HIS A 209 10.54 12.27 3.85
N LYS A 210 9.84 11.28 4.43
CA LYS A 210 8.96 11.48 5.59
C LYS A 210 9.72 11.88 6.86
N THR A 211 10.89 11.29 7.08
CA THR A 211 11.67 11.45 8.32
C THR A 211 13.12 11.92 8.16
N ASN A 212 13.66 11.95 6.95
CA ASN A 212 15.11 12.18 6.72
C ASN A 212 15.30 13.49 5.94
N PRO A 213 15.71 14.60 6.58
CA PRO A 213 15.96 15.86 5.88
C PRO A 213 17.20 15.79 5.00
N ALA A 214 17.22 16.54 3.88
CA ALA A 214 18.41 16.68 3.04
C ALA A 214 19.49 17.58 3.68
N SER A 215 19.09 18.48 4.58
CA SER A 215 19.96 19.37 5.34
C SER A 215 19.24 19.87 6.60
N GLN A 216 19.95 20.53 7.51
CA GLN A 216 19.34 21.14 8.71
C GLN A 216 18.28 22.22 8.39
N THR A 217 18.26 22.72 7.16
CA THR A 217 17.33 23.74 6.68
C THR A 217 16.19 23.16 5.84
N ASP A 218 16.14 21.84 5.67
CA ASP A 218 15.03 21.18 4.98
C ASP A 218 13.81 21.16 5.92
N SER A 219 12.72 21.81 5.51
CA SER A 219 11.50 21.92 6.30
C SER A 219 10.46 20.90 5.86
N LEU A 220 9.54 20.57 6.77
CA LEU A 220 8.36 19.76 6.46
C LEU A 220 7.31 20.57 5.71
N GLY A 221 6.64 19.97 4.73
CA GLY A 221 5.53 20.57 3.99
C GLY A 221 4.72 19.53 3.23
N SER A 222 3.55 19.92 2.74
CA SER A 222 2.68 19.04 1.92
C SER A 222 3.01 19.10 0.42
N LYS A 223 4.09 19.81 0.05
CA LYS A 223 4.55 20.04 -1.31
C LYS A 223 6.07 20.06 -1.36
N ASP A 224 6.64 19.61 -2.47
CA ASP A 224 8.08 19.70 -2.74
C ASP A 224 8.54 21.15 -3.03
N MET A 225 9.84 21.32 -3.28
CA MET A 225 10.46 22.60 -3.61
C MET A 225 9.94 23.20 -4.92
N GLU A 226 9.36 22.38 -5.80
CA GLU A 226 8.77 22.76 -7.09
C GLU A 226 7.26 23.04 -6.99
N GLY A 227 6.65 22.84 -5.81
CA GLY A 227 5.24 23.09 -5.54
C GLY A 227 4.30 21.92 -5.87
N ASN A 228 4.82 20.74 -6.24
CA ASN A 228 4.02 19.55 -6.46
C ASN A 228 3.60 18.95 -5.11
N PRO A 229 2.34 18.48 -5.00
CA PRO A 229 1.85 17.87 -3.76
C PRO A 229 2.54 16.54 -3.46
N PHE A 230 2.77 16.27 -2.17
CA PHE A 230 3.11 14.94 -1.70
C PHE A 230 1.83 14.15 -1.44
N PHE A 231 1.63 13.09 -2.21
CA PHE A 231 0.61 12.09 -1.95
C PHE A 231 1.21 10.91 -1.20
N GLU A 232 0.40 10.28 -0.36
CA GLU A 232 0.73 9.02 0.28
C GLU A 232 1.11 7.97 -0.77
N PRO A 233 2.28 7.31 -0.67
CA PRO A 233 2.70 6.32 -1.64
C PRO A 233 1.83 5.07 -1.47
N THR A 234 1.71 4.29 -2.54
CA THR A 234 1.16 2.95 -2.44
C THR A 234 1.97 2.14 -1.43
N GLN A 235 1.28 1.48 -0.51
CA GLN A 235 1.90 0.64 0.50
C GLN A 235 2.07 -0.77 -0.04
N GLU A 236 3.31 -1.25 -0.18
CA GLU A 236 3.61 -2.64 -0.52
C GLU A 236 3.78 -3.46 0.77
N LEU A 237 2.88 -4.41 1.01
CA LEU A 237 2.96 -5.35 2.12
C LEU A 237 3.78 -6.56 1.66
N THR A 238 5.10 -6.39 1.62
CA THR A 238 6.02 -7.41 1.12
C THR A 238 6.02 -8.70 1.94
N PHE A 239 5.49 -8.74 3.15
CA PHE A 239 5.34 -9.98 3.93
C PHE A 239 4.17 -10.84 3.46
N ILE A 240 3.31 -10.33 2.57
CA ILE A 240 2.24 -11.07 1.90
C ILE A 240 2.64 -11.25 0.43
N ARG A 241 3.15 -12.44 0.09
CA ARG A 241 3.76 -12.76 -1.20
C ARG A 241 3.02 -13.92 -1.88
N ASN A 242 3.40 -14.19 -3.14
CA ASN A 242 2.89 -15.30 -3.93
C ASN A 242 1.37 -15.27 -4.05
N LEU A 243 0.81 -14.06 -4.16
CA LEU A 243 -0.61 -13.90 -4.45
C LEU A 243 -0.88 -14.32 -5.89
N SER A 244 -1.99 -15.04 -6.07
CA SER A 244 -2.50 -15.40 -7.39
C SER A 244 -4.01 -15.28 -7.39
N ASN A 245 -4.57 -14.89 -8.54
CA ASN A 245 -6.01 -14.84 -8.78
C ASN A 245 -6.81 -14.05 -7.72
N GLY A 246 -6.21 -13.04 -7.09
CA GLY A 246 -6.85 -12.22 -6.06
C GLY A 246 -7.25 -13.02 -4.82
N GLY A 247 -6.52 -14.09 -4.53
CA GLY A 247 -6.75 -14.99 -3.40
C GLY A 247 -6.40 -14.34 -2.06
N PHE A 248 -7.04 -13.24 -1.71
CA PHE A 248 -6.89 -12.59 -0.41
C PHE A 248 -8.21 -11.95 0.07
N THR A 249 -8.32 -11.74 1.37
CA THR A 249 -9.38 -10.95 2.00
C THR A 249 -8.81 -10.17 3.18
N VAL A 250 -9.43 -9.03 3.48
CA VAL A 250 -8.94 -8.07 4.47
C VAL A 250 -10.10 -7.38 5.17
N LEU A 251 -9.93 -7.14 6.47
CA LEU A 251 -10.79 -6.27 7.27
C LEU A 251 -10.00 -5.72 8.47
N GLN A 252 -10.56 -4.72 9.16
CA GLN A 252 -10.08 -4.34 10.48
C GLN A 252 -10.94 -5.00 11.57
N LEU A 253 -10.28 -5.59 12.56
CA LEU A 253 -10.91 -6.15 13.76
C LEU A 253 -10.74 -5.20 14.94
N PRO A 254 -11.78 -5.01 15.78
CA PRO A 254 -11.59 -4.44 17.10
C PRO A 254 -10.77 -5.40 17.97
N THR A 255 -10.09 -4.87 18.98
CA THR A 255 -9.44 -5.69 20.01
C THR A 255 -10.13 -5.51 21.36
N GLN A 256 -9.75 -6.32 22.35
CA GLN A 256 -10.20 -6.14 23.73
C GLN A 256 -9.70 -4.82 24.34
N VAL A 257 -8.63 -4.23 23.77
CA VAL A 257 -8.13 -2.93 24.19
C VAL A 257 -8.85 -1.85 23.40
N GLN A 258 -9.53 -0.95 24.11
CA GLN A 258 -10.26 0.15 23.51
C GLN A 258 -9.33 1.02 22.66
N GLY A 259 -9.80 1.43 21.48
CA GLY A 259 -9.04 2.27 20.55
C GLY A 259 -8.04 1.51 19.70
N ILE A 260 -7.66 0.28 20.07
CA ILE A 260 -6.74 -0.54 19.28
C ILE A 260 -7.52 -1.42 18.31
N LYS A 261 -7.13 -1.32 17.03
CA LYS A 261 -7.60 -2.16 15.93
C LYS A 261 -6.45 -2.93 15.33
N ARG A 262 -6.77 -4.02 14.64
CA ARG A 262 -5.80 -4.81 13.88
C ARG A 262 -6.32 -5.09 12.48
N TRP A 263 -5.46 -4.94 11.49
CA TRP A 263 -5.68 -5.51 10.17
C TRP A 263 -5.63 -7.03 10.27
N GLN A 264 -6.71 -7.68 9.88
CA GLN A 264 -6.75 -9.12 9.67
C GLN A 264 -6.76 -9.38 8.18
N ILE A 265 -5.73 -10.08 7.70
CA ILE A 265 -5.58 -10.43 6.29
C ILE A 265 -5.44 -11.95 6.19
N PHE A 266 -6.19 -12.55 5.27
CA PHE A 266 -5.96 -13.93 4.86
C PHE A 266 -5.53 -13.93 3.40
N SER A 267 -4.52 -14.72 3.05
CA SER A 267 -4.08 -14.88 1.66
C SER A 267 -3.78 -16.33 1.34
N HIS A 268 -4.19 -16.76 0.15
CA HIS A 268 -3.73 -18.01 -0.45
C HIS A 268 -2.35 -17.79 -1.06
N ASN A 269 -1.35 -18.46 -0.51
CA ASN A 269 0.04 -18.41 -0.95
C ASN A 269 0.26 -19.50 -2.01
N SER A 270 0.43 -19.11 -3.26
CA SER A 270 0.52 -20.05 -4.38
C SER A 270 1.77 -20.91 -4.36
N ALA A 271 2.82 -20.51 -3.65
CA ALA A 271 4.05 -21.30 -3.55
C ALA A 271 3.92 -22.45 -2.53
N THR A 272 3.10 -22.27 -1.49
CA THR A 272 2.91 -23.27 -0.43
C THR A 272 1.56 -23.97 -0.51
N GLU A 273 0.63 -23.48 -1.33
CA GLU A 273 -0.77 -23.92 -1.46
C GLU A 273 -1.54 -23.84 -0.12
N ARG A 274 -1.15 -22.90 0.74
CA ARG A 274 -1.75 -22.69 2.07
C ARG A 274 -2.42 -21.34 2.17
N ILE A 275 -3.31 -21.23 3.15
CA ILE A 275 -3.84 -19.94 3.59
C ILE A 275 -2.97 -19.44 4.74
N ASP A 276 -2.31 -18.31 4.51
CA ASP A 276 -1.58 -17.58 5.53
C ASP A 276 -2.50 -16.53 6.18
N ALA A 277 -2.43 -16.40 7.49
CA ALA A 277 -3.22 -15.44 8.28
C ALA A 277 -2.29 -14.42 8.92
N PHE A 278 -2.48 -13.14 8.58
CA PHE A 278 -1.69 -12.03 9.08
C PHE A 278 -2.55 -11.17 10.00
N ASN A 279 -1.99 -10.81 11.14
CA ASN A 279 -2.64 -9.95 12.13
C ASN A 279 -1.70 -8.79 12.47
N VAL A 280 -1.93 -7.64 11.83
CA VAL A 280 -1.04 -6.48 11.89
C VAL A 280 -1.72 -5.38 12.68
N GLU A 281 -1.01 -4.73 13.59
CA GLU A 281 -1.58 -3.61 14.35
C GLU A 281 -1.86 -2.42 13.43
N VAL A 282 -2.98 -1.73 13.65
CA VAL A 282 -3.25 -0.45 12.95
C VAL A 282 -2.35 0.61 13.58
N ALA A 283 -1.52 1.27 12.78
CA ALA A 283 -0.64 2.35 13.24
C ALA A 283 -1.45 3.61 13.64
N GLU A 284 -0.82 4.55 14.34
CA GLU A 284 -1.45 5.82 14.73
C GLU A 284 -2.00 6.62 13.55
N ASP A 285 -1.29 6.57 12.42
CA ASP A 285 -1.74 7.21 11.18
C ASP A 285 -2.86 6.43 10.47
N GLY A 286 -3.27 5.27 10.98
CA GLY A 286 -4.30 4.40 10.40
C GLY A 286 -3.79 3.36 9.41
N LEU A 287 -2.49 3.32 9.10
CA LEU A 287 -1.87 2.34 8.21
C LEU A 287 -1.44 1.07 8.98
N PHE A 288 -0.27 0.53 8.66
CA PHE A 288 0.22 -0.76 9.14
C PHE A 288 1.38 -0.55 10.11
N ASN A 289 1.28 -1.14 11.31
CA ASN A 289 2.39 -1.29 12.23
C ASN A 289 2.84 -2.77 12.23
N PRO A 290 3.77 -3.17 11.33
CA PRO A 290 4.25 -4.54 11.26
C PRO A 290 5.09 -4.97 12.47
N GLN A 291 5.68 -4.02 13.20
CA GLN A 291 6.44 -4.30 14.43
C GLN A 291 5.51 -4.51 15.65
N GLY A 292 4.27 -4.02 15.56
CA GLY A 292 3.36 -3.96 16.69
C GLY A 292 3.81 -2.99 17.79
N THR A 293 3.03 -2.91 18.86
CA THR A 293 3.46 -2.22 20.07
C THR A 293 4.57 -3.02 20.75
N GLN A 294 5.73 -2.41 21.01
CA GLN A 294 6.78 -3.01 21.84
C GLN A 294 6.24 -3.26 23.25
N LEU A 295 6.29 -4.51 23.70
CA LEU A 295 5.90 -4.89 25.06
C LEU A 295 7.11 -4.92 25.97
N TYR A 296 6.90 -4.71 27.26
CA TYR A 296 7.91 -4.65 28.31
C TYR A 296 7.58 -5.66 29.41
N THR A 297 8.60 -6.29 29.98
CA THR A 297 8.46 -7.30 31.03
C THR A 297 9.50 -7.08 32.13
N SER A 298 9.37 -7.82 33.23
CA SER A 298 10.32 -7.77 34.34
C SER A 298 11.73 -8.21 33.90
N PRO A 299 12.79 -7.50 34.31
CA PRO A 299 14.16 -8.00 34.10
C PRO A 299 14.43 -9.28 34.90
N ASP A 300 13.76 -9.42 36.06
CA ASP A 300 13.84 -10.61 36.91
C ASP A 300 13.08 -11.78 36.27
N PRO A 301 13.78 -12.90 35.93
CA PRO A 301 13.17 -14.08 35.33
C PRO A 301 11.96 -14.63 36.09
N LEU A 302 11.92 -14.47 37.42
CA LEU A 302 10.81 -14.96 38.25
C LEU A 302 9.47 -14.28 37.93
N TYR A 303 9.50 -13.03 37.48
CA TYR A 303 8.31 -12.21 37.26
C TYR A 303 8.05 -11.90 35.78
N ARG A 304 8.79 -12.49 34.84
CA ARG A 304 8.62 -12.21 33.40
C ARG A 304 7.22 -12.52 32.89
N ASP A 305 6.69 -13.68 33.26
CA ASP A 305 5.35 -14.10 32.81
C ASP A 305 4.23 -13.36 33.55
N ALA A 306 4.55 -12.69 34.67
CA ALA A 306 3.60 -11.95 35.49
C ALA A 306 3.51 -10.46 35.15
N VAL A 307 4.50 -9.93 34.41
CA VAL A 307 4.59 -8.51 34.06
C VAL A 307 4.64 -8.36 32.55
N LEU A 308 3.61 -7.73 32.00
CA LEU A 308 3.52 -7.42 30.58
C LEU A 308 2.90 -6.03 30.40
N GLU A 309 3.76 -5.04 30.18
CA GLU A 309 3.38 -3.65 30.03
C GLU A 309 3.58 -3.19 28.58
N ARG A 310 2.87 -2.13 28.19
CA ARG A 310 2.95 -1.53 26.85
C ARG A 310 3.90 -0.34 26.77
N GLU A 311 4.34 0.16 27.92
CA GLU A 311 5.21 1.32 28.04
C GLU A 311 6.42 0.96 28.92
N PRO A 312 7.58 1.64 28.72
CA PRO A 312 8.67 1.56 29.67
C PRO A 312 8.20 1.96 31.07
N GLY A 313 8.79 1.36 32.09
CA GLY A 313 8.39 1.65 33.47
C GLY A 313 9.22 0.88 34.49
N THR A 314 8.69 0.80 35.70
CA THR A 314 9.32 0.06 36.80
C THR A 314 8.53 -1.22 37.09
N CYS A 315 9.21 -2.35 37.20
CA CYS A 315 8.61 -3.62 37.57
C CYS A 315 7.99 -3.53 38.98
N PRO A 316 6.70 -3.86 39.15
CA PRO A 316 6.03 -3.74 40.44
C PRO A 316 6.57 -4.72 41.49
N PHE A 317 7.25 -5.80 41.08
CA PHE A 317 7.79 -6.83 41.98
C PHE A 317 9.26 -6.63 42.32
N SER A 318 10.10 -6.28 41.33
CA SER A 318 11.55 -6.14 41.54
C SER A 318 12.00 -4.69 41.78
N GLY A 319 11.16 -3.70 41.48
CA GLY A 319 11.53 -2.28 41.55
C GLY A 319 12.56 -1.84 40.50
N LEU A 320 12.95 -2.73 39.58
CA LEU A 320 13.89 -2.45 38.50
C LEU A 320 13.17 -1.95 37.24
N ALA A 321 13.89 -1.26 36.36
CA ALA A 321 13.35 -0.85 35.06
C ALA A 321 12.92 -2.09 34.24
N LEU A 322 11.74 -2.00 33.62
CA LEU A 322 11.26 -3.04 32.71
C LEU A 322 12.17 -3.15 31.50
N ILE A 323 12.29 -4.37 30.98
CA ILE A 323 13.06 -4.66 29.77
C ILE A 323 12.11 -4.98 28.61
N PRO A 324 12.47 -4.67 27.35
CA PRO A 324 11.69 -5.07 26.20
C PRO A 324 11.51 -6.59 26.17
N VAL A 325 10.28 -7.05 25.89
CA VAL A 325 10.03 -8.45 25.55
C VAL A 325 10.74 -8.71 24.22
N SER A 326 11.74 -9.59 24.26
CA SER A 326 12.39 -10.10 23.05
C SER A 326 11.38 -10.95 22.29
N GLN A 327 10.96 -10.51 21.11
CA GLN A 327 10.14 -11.34 20.24
C GLN A 327 11.02 -12.47 19.68
N SER A 328 10.43 -13.65 19.49
CA SER A 328 11.17 -14.79 18.93
C SER A 328 11.54 -14.50 17.48
N THR A 329 12.85 -14.55 17.21
CA THR A 329 13.52 -14.50 15.91
C THR A 329 12.64 -15.06 14.78
N ASN A 330 12.05 -14.19 13.96
CA ASN A 330 11.52 -14.49 12.61
C ASN A 330 10.85 -13.27 11.94
N HIS A 331 10.93 -12.06 12.51
CA HIS A 331 10.45 -10.84 11.88
C HIS A 331 11.63 -9.93 11.54
N ALA A 332 11.48 -9.10 10.51
CA ALA A 332 12.43 -8.03 10.23
C ALA A 332 12.28 -6.97 11.32
N GLU A 333 12.96 -7.15 12.46
CA GLU A 333 12.75 -6.37 13.68
C GLU A 333 13.40 -4.97 13.64
N THR A 334 14.33 -4.73 12.72
CA THR A 334 15.06 -3.45 12.66
C THR A 334 15.66 -3.24 11.27
N ALA A 335 15.39 -2.11 10.64
CA ALA A 335 16.22 -1.60 9.56
C ALA A 335 17.28 -0.68 10.19
N LEU A 336 18.55 -1.01 9.99
CA LEU A 336 19.66 -0.15 10.40
C LEU A 336 19.96 0.82 9.26
N SER A 337 19.88 2.12 9.53
CA SER A 337 20.40 3.15 8.62
C SER A 337 21.86 3.40 8.96
N PHE A 338 22.75 3.24 7.97
CA PHE A 338 24.14 3.66 8.10
C PHE A 338 24.28 5.06 7.50
N ASP A 339 24.77 6.01 8.28
CA ASP A 339 25.03 7.40 7.88
C ASP A 339 26.38 7.57 7.15
N GLY A 340 27.03 6.47 6.77
CA GLY A 340 28.37 6.44 6.17
C GLY A 340 29.53 6.55 7.16
N SER A 341 29.27 6.80 8.45
CA SER A 341 30.26 6.77 9.54
C SER A 341 30.09 5.59 10.49
N SER A 342 28.86 5.07 10.56
CA SER A 342 28.49 3.91 11.35
C SER A 342 28.80 2.61 10.59
N HIS A 343 29.24 1.58 11.31
CA HIS A 343 29.41 0.22 10.79
C HIS A 343 28.92 -0.79 11.83
N VAL A 344 28.50 -1.97 11.35
CA VAL A 344 28.26 -3.14 12.20
C VAL A 344 29.33 -4.16 11.84
N ASP A 345 30.19 -4.48 12.81
CA ASP A 345 31.07 -5.62 12.71
C ASP A 345 30.25 -6.89 12.96
N VAL A 346 29.93 -7.62 11.90
CA VAL A 346 29.40 -8.98 12.03
C VAL A 346 30.61 -9.90 12.20
N PRO A 347 30.86 -10.46 13.40
CA PRO A 347 31.97 -11.38 13.57
C PRO A 347 31.75 -12.55 12.62
N LEU A 348 32.78 -12.88 11.83
CA LEU A 348 32.76 -14.05 10.97
C LEU A 348 32.38 -15.26 11.85
N PRO A 349 31.36 -16.06 11.49
CA PRO A 349 31.13 -17.31 12.18
C PRO A 349 32.43 -18.11 12.12
N GLN A 350 32.83 -18.70 13.25
CA GLN A 350 33.93 -19.66 13.25
C GLN A 350 33.72 -20.62 12.08
N PRO A 351 34.78 -20.97 11.32
CA PRO A 351 34.64 -21.75 10.10
C PRO A 351 33.75 -22.95 10.36
N TRP A 352 32.62 -22.95 9.66
CA TRP A 352 31.64 -24.02 9.69
C TRP A 352 32.37 -25.35 9.49
N GLN A 353 32.33 -26.21 10.51
CA GLN A 353 32.86 -27.57 10.42
C GLN A 353 31.71 -28.50 10.05
N PRO A 354 31.65 -29.02 8.80
CA PRO A 354 30.66 -30.01 8.44
C PRO A 354 30.95 -31.33 9.16
N THR A 355 30.33 -31.56 10.30
CA THR A 355 30.20 -32.92 10.84
C THR A 355 28.99 -33.58 10.18
N ALA A 356 29.29 -34.34 9.12
CA ALA A 356 28.49 -35.40 8.52
C ALA A 356 27.04 -35.06 8.12
N PHE A 357 26.86 -34.70 6.84
CA PHE A 357 25.62 -35.03 6.15
C PHE A 357 25.53 -36.56 5.99
N THR A 358 24.49 -37.16 6.55
CA THR A 358 24.08 -38.51 6.16
C THR A 358 23.08 -38.35 5.03
N LEU A 359 23.37 -38.96 3.88
CA LEU A 359 22.52 -38.99 2.68
C LEU A 359 21.14 -39.60 2.96
#